data_AF-A0A090M2N2-F1
#
_entry.id   AF-A0A090M2N2-F1
#
_cell.length_a   1.000
_cell.length_b   1.000
_cell.length_c   1.000
_cell.angle_alpha   90.00
_cell.angle_beta   90.00
_cell.angle_gamma   90.00
#
_symmetry.space_group_name_H-M   'P 1'
#
loop_
_entity.id
_entity.type
_entity.pdbx_description
1 polymer ?
#
loop_
_entity_poly.entity_id
_entity_poly.type
_entity_poly.pdbx_seq_one_letter_code
_entity_poly.pdbx_strand_id
1 'polypeptide(L)'
;MGRPRGRGRASASDGATPALASAELVVIANDGHEDARVVTTPGVYAMYDAGGTLQYVGLSRRVRASVKTHAFEIPQYCHAVRCLAMPDASKAELQTAWKTWVMEHVAASGGLPPGNAPGNKLFSERRARPSKACVRLSDGKDPEMSAEALTEAIARCVKDHKVVAFIKGTREEPDCGFSHRVVNVLHDLSIDFDTVNVLDDYYNPNLLFVLKDFSDWPTIPQLYVNGEFVGGHDIVNSMYESGELKKLVGAA
;
A
#
# COMPACT_ATOMS: atom_id res chain seq x y z
N MET A 1 42.00 -26.05 15.41
CA MET A 1 41.73 -25.33 14.15
C MET A 1 40.76 -24.19 14.43
N GLY A 2 41.28 -22.98 14.68
CA GLY A 2 40.47 -21.78 14.89
C GLY A 2 40.06 -21.19 13.54
N ARG A 3 38.77 -20.95 13.33
CA ARG A 3 38.26 -20.20 12.16
C ARG A 3 38.47 -18.70 12.41
N PRO A 4 39.12 -17.94 11.52
CA PRO A 4 39.26 -16.51 11.71
C PRO A 4 37.90 -15.82 11.43
N ARG A 5 37.38 -15.12 12.44
CA ARG A 5 36.31 -14.14 12.27
C ARG A 5 36.94 -12.84 11.80
N GLY A 6 36.91 -12.62 10.49
CA GLY A 6 37.28 -11.35 9.87
C GLY A 6 36.26 -10.99 8.80
N ARG A 7 35.07 -10.53 9.20
CA ARG A 7 34.28 -9.68 8.29
C ARG A 7 34.84 -8.29 8.43
N GLY A 8 35.75 -7.93 7.52
CA GLY A 8 36.13 -6.55 7.31
C GLY A 8 34.86 -5.72 7.11
N ARG A 9 34.60 -4.81 8.04
CA ARG A 9 33.61 -3.76 7.87
C ARG A 9 34.21 -2.86 6.78
N ALA A 10 33.72 -2.98 5.55
CA ALA A 10 34.06 -2.03 4.50
C ALA A 10 33.79 -0.63 5.07
N SER A 11 34.83 0.20 5.04
CA SER A 11 34.79 1.59 5.45
C SER A 11 33.62 2.29 4.76
N ALA A 12 32.88 3.07 5.55
CA ALA A 12 31.89 4.01 5.03
C ALA A 12 32.54 4.80 3.90
N SER A 13 31.94 4.78 2.71
CA SER A 13 32.34 5.71 1.66
C SER A 13 32.07 7.12 2.18
N ASP A 14 33.13 7.92 2.33
CA ASP A 14 33.15 9.38 2.55
C ASP A 14 32.50 10.17 1.38
N GLY A 15 31.54 9.56 0.67
CA GLY A 15 30.81 10.19 -0.42
C GLY A 15 29.88 11.24 0.17
N ALA A 16 30.22 12.52 -0.03
CA ALA A 16 29.32 13.62 0.23
C ALA A 16 27.94 13.34 -0.39
N THR A 17 26.86 13.58 0.36
CA THR A 17 25.50 13.41 -0.15
C THR A 17 25.32 14.27 -1.41
N PRO A 18 24.91 13.68 -2.55
CA PRO A 18 24.58 14.45 -3.75
C PRO A 18 23.54 15.54 -3.47
N ALA A 19 23.72 16.71 -4.09
CA ALA A 19 22.78 17.82 -4.01
C ALA A 19 21.39 17.43 -4.55
N LEU A 20 20.33 18.07 -4.04
CA LEU A 20 18.98 17.90 -4.54
C LEU A 20 18.91 18.22 -6.03
N ALA A 21 19.55 19.31 -6.46
CA ALA A 21 19.57 19.74 -7.86
C ALA A 21 20.22 18.72 -8.82
N SER A 22 21.08 17.83 -8.33
CA SER A 22 21.76 16.83 -9.17
C SER A 22 20.98 15.51 -9.32
N ALA A 23 20.00 15.24 -8.45
CA ALA A 23 19.17 14.03 -8.55
C ALA A 23 18.13 14.17 -9.67
N GLU A 24 17.98 13.18 -10.54
CA GLU A 24 17.06 13.29 -11.69
C GLU A 24 15.59 13.46 -11.28
N LEU A 25 14.86 14.34 -11.98
CA LEU A 25 13.42 14.56 -11.77
C LEU A 25 12.61 13.55 -12.59
N VAL A 26 11.76 12.80 -11.90
CA VAL A 26 10.89 11.77 -12.48
C VAL A 26 9.44 12.23 -12.33
N VAL A 27 8.68 12.27 -13.42
CA VAL A 27 7.24 12.52 -13.35
C VAL A 27 6.54 11.25 -12.83
N ILE A 28 5.73 11.40 -11.79
CA ILE A 28 5.05 10.28 -11.10
C ILE A 28 3.53 10.32 -11.23
N ALA A 29 2.98 11.24 -12.02
CA ALA A 29 1.57 11.23 -12.35
C ALA A 29 1.16 9.86 -12.92
N ASN A 30 -0.06 9.40 -12.60
CA ASN A 30 -0.55 8.06 -12.93
C ASN A 30 0.34 6.95 -12.33
N ASP A 31 0.96 6.13 -13.19
CA ASP A 31 1.80 4.97 -12.87
C ASP A 31 3.31 5.29 -12.85
N GLY A 32 3.70 6.56 -13.05
CA GLY A 32 5.12 6.96 -13.12
C GLY A 32 5.93 6.69 -11.84
N HIS A 33 5.27 6.38 -10.73
CA HIS A 33 5.92 5.90 -9.51
C HIS A 33 6.58 4.51 -9.65
N GLU A 34 6.23 3.74 -10.70
CA GLU A 34 6.87 2.45 -11.01
C GLU A 34 8.18 2.58 -11.80
N ASP A 35 8.49 3.79 -12.28
CA ASP A 35 9.73 4.08 -12.99
C ASP A 35 10.95 3.58 -12.20
N ALA A 36 11.91 2.95 -12.88
CA ALA A 36 13.09 2.36 -12.24
C ALA A 36 13.92 3.40 -11.47
N ARG A 37 13.84 4.68 -11.85
CA ARG A 37 14.48 5.81 -11.16
C ARG A 37 13.82 6.14 -9.82
N VAL A 38 12.56 5.73 -9.61
CA VAL A 38 11.91 5.73 -8.29
C VAL A 38 12.35 4.48 -7.54
N VAL A 39 13.43 4.64 -6.78
CA VAL A 39 14.18 3.52 -6.20
C VAL A 39 13.39 2.75 -5.14
N THR A 40 13.55 1.43 -5.09
CA THR A 40 12.89 0.56 -4.11
C THR A 40 13.67 0.44 -2.79
N THR A 41 14.92 0.89 -2.78
CA THR A 41 15.87 0.79 -1.66
C THR A 41 15.62 1.87 -0.59
N PRO A 42 16.31 1.81 0.56
CA PRO A 42 16.44 2.96 1.44
C PRO A 42 17.01 4.19 0.71
N GLY A 43 16.61 5.38 1.14
CA GLY A 43 17.04 6.63 0.51
C GLY A 43 16.26 7.86 0.98
N VAL A 44 16.54 8.98 0.30
CA VAL A 44 15.88 10.28 0.46
C VAL A 44 15.13 10.60 -0.83
N TYR A 45 13.98 11.26 -0.73
CA TYR A 45 13.20 11.69 -1.89
C TYR A 45 12.60 13.08 -1.68
N ALA A 46 12.40 13.81 -2.77
CA ALA A 46 11.87 15.16 -2.80
C ALA A 46 10.68 15.22 -3.74
N MET A 47 9.51 15.57 -3.21
CA MET A 47 8.21 15.55 -3.88
C MET A 47 7.82 16.95 -4.36
N TYR A 48 7.38 17.05 -5.61
CA TYR A 48 6.98 18.29 -6.26
C TYR A 48 5.53 18.22 -6.72
N ASP A 49 4.81 19.33 -6.63
CA ASP A 49 3.47 19.47 -7.21
C ASP A 49 3.50 19.72 -8.73
N ALA A 50 2.33 19.83 -9.35
CA ALA A 50 2.20 20.08 -10.79
C ALA A 50 2.75 21.45 -11.24
N GLY A 51 2.92 22.40 -10.31
CA GLY A 51 3.56 23.69 -10.57
C GLY A 51 5.08 23.64 -10.48
N GLY A 52 5.68 22.48 -10.18
CA GLY A 52 7.12 22.33 -9.97
C GLY A 52 7.61 22.86 -8.62
N THR A 53 6.71 23.13 -7.68
CA THR A 53 7.08 23.59 -6.34
C THR A 53 7.41 22.40 -5.45
N LEU A 54 8.54 22.46 -4.74
CA LEU A 54 8.92 21.43 -3.78
C LEU A 54 7.95 21.44 -2.59
N GLN A 55 7.19 20.36 -2.42
CA GLN A 55 6.21 20.21 -1.36
C GLN A 55 6.79 19.53 -0.13
N TYR A 56 7.68 18.56 -0.31
CA TYR A 56 8.17 17.73 0.79
C TYR A 56 9.49 17.05 0.48
N VAL A 57 10.37 16.94 1.48
CA VAL A 57 11.54 16.05 1.48
C VAL A 57 11.33 14.98 2.54
N GLY A 58 11.40 13.73 2.13
CA GLY A 58 11.23 12.55 2.98
C GLY A 58 12.43 11.61 2.94
N LEU A 59 12.49 10.70 3.91
CA LEU A 59 13.43 9.57 3.93
C LEU A 59 12.66 8.29 4.22
N SER A 60 13.04 7.19 3.61
CA SER A 60 12.35 5.91 3.78
C SER A 60 13.32 4.74 3.63
N ARG A 61 12.96 3.60 4.23
CA ARG A 61 13.63 2.31 3.99
C ARG A 61 13.12 1.63 2.71
N ARG A 62 12.00 2.10 2.17
CA ARG A 62 11.36 1.68 0.91
C ARG A 62 10.88 2.94 0.19
N VAL A 63 11.76 3.60 -0.57
CA VAL A 63 11.46 4.92 -1.17
C VAL A 63 10.24 4.84 -2.08
N ARG A 64 10.22 3.93 -3.06
CA ARG A 64 9.08 3.73 -3.97
C ARG A 64 7.76 3.53 -3.25
N ALA A 65 7.73 2.68 -2.22
CA ALA A 65 6.51 2.43 -1.45
C ALA A 65 5.99 3.73 -0.80
N SER A 66 6.90 4.54 -0.23
CA SER A 66 6.51 5.83 0.35
C SER A 66 6.03 6.84 -0.69
N VAL A 67 6.71 6.92 -1.83
CA VAL A 67 6.33 7.80 -2.95
C VAL A 67 4.96 7.40 -3.49
N LYS A 68 4.72 6.10 -3.70
CA LYS A 68 3.44 5.55 -4.13
C LYS A 68 2.32 5.89 -3.15
N THR A 69 2.54 5.70 -1.85
CA THR A 69 1.54 6.06 -0.83
C THR A 69 1.17 7.54 -0.91
N HIS A 70 2.15 8.45 -1.00
CA HIS A 70 1.87 9.88 -1.11
C HIS A 70 1.14 10.24 -2.41
N ALA A 71 1.61 9.71 -3.54
CA ALA A 71 0.98 9.92 -4.84
C ALA A 71 -0.48 9.47 -4.88
N PHE A 72 -0.80 8.43 -4.11
CA PHE A 72 -2.15 7.91 -3.98
C PHE A 72 -3.02 8.67 -2.96
N GLU A 73 -2.49 9.00 -1.78
CA GLU A 73 -3.28 9.62 -0.71
C GLU A 73 -3.48 11.13 -0.90
N ILE A 74 -2.51 11.81 -1.50
CA ILE A 74 -2.46 13.26 -1.64
C ILE A 74 -1.96 13.67 -3.05
N PRO A 75 -2.62 13.18 -4.13
CA PRO A 75 -2.15 13.32 -5.51
C PRO A 75 -1.91 14.77 -5.94
N GLN A 76 -2.67 15.72 -5.40
CA GLN A 76 -2.54 17.14 -5.73
C GLN A 76 -1.19 17.75 -5.31
N TYR A 77 -0.44 17.11 -4.40
CA TYR A 77 0.88 17.52 -3.97
C TYR A 77 2.01 16.64 -4.56
N CYS A 78 1.66 15.68 -5.43
CA CYS A 78 2.56 14.63 -5.91
C CYS A 78 2.48 14.50 -7.43
N HIS A 79 3.27 15.29 -8.15
CA HIS A 79 3.38 15.25 -9.61
C HIS A 79 4.73 14.71 -10.09
N ALA A 80 5.82 15.10 -9.42
CA ALA A 80 7.16 14.65 -9.75
C ALA A 80 7.99 14.38 -8.49
N VAL A 81 9.03 13.55 -8.62
CA VAL A 81 9.92 13.19 -7.51
C VAL A 81 11.38 13.19 -7.96
N ARG A 82 12.27 13.62 -7.07
CA ARG A 82 13.71 13.31 -7.15
C ARG A 82 14.04 12.28 -6.08
N CYS A 83 14.85 11.28 -6.42
CA CYS A 83 15.22 10.20 -5.51
C CYS A 83 16.74 10.07 -5.40
N LEU A 84 17.23 9.80 -4.19
CA LEU A 84 18.60 9.39 -3.92
C LEU A 84 18.60 8.03 -3.24
N ALA A 85 19.10 7.01 -3.95
CA ALA A 85 19.29 5.67 -3.40
C ALA A 85 20.45 5.65 -2.41
N MET A 86 20.22 5.05 -1.26
CA MET A 86 21.22 4.86 -0.20
C MET A 86 21.05 3.47 0.43
N PRO A 87 21.26 2.38 -0.33
CA PRO A 87 20.87 1.02 0.08
C PRO A 87 21.51 0.57 1.40
N ASP A 88 22.75 0.99 1.65
CA ASP A 88 23.54 0.58 2.83
C ASP A 88 23.57 1.64 3.94
N ALA A 89 22.83 2.75 3.78
CA ALA A 89 22.88 3.84 4.73
C ALA A 89 22.26 3.48 6.08
N SER A 90 22.96 3.87 7.12
CA SER A 90 22.46 3.95 8.48
C SER A 90 21.38 5.03 8.61
N LYS A 91 20.64 4.98 9.73
CA LYS A 91 19.67 6.02 10.06
C LYS A 91 20.30 7.42 10.11
N ALA A 92 21.52 7.53 10.63
CA ALA A 92 22.23 8.80 10.75
C ALA A 92 22.59 9.36 9.36
N GLU A 93 23.07 8.50 8.45
CA GLU A 93 23.40 8.91 7.08
C GLU A 93 22.14 9.35 6.30
N LEU A 94 21.02 8.64 6.46
CA LEU A 94 19.73 9.06 5.87
C LEU A 94 19.26 10.41 6.42
N GLN A 95 19.40 10.65 7.73
CA GLN A 95 19.05 11.92 8.35
C GLN A 95 19.95 13.07 7.88
N THR A 96 21.24 12.82 7.73
CA THR A 96 22.19 13.81 7.17
C THR A 96 21.80 14.15 5.73
N ALA A 97 21.57 13.15 4.88
CA ALA A 97 21.19 13.36 3.49
C ALA A 97 19.85 14.13 3.36
N TRP A 98 18.86 13.76 4.16
CA TRP A 98 17.59 14.47 4.24
C TRP A 98 17.79 15.94 4.64
N LYS A 99 18.61 16.20 5.67
CA LYS A 99 18.89 17.56 6.13
C LYS A 99 19.61 18.36 5.05
N THR A 100 20.55 17.77 4.32
CA THR A 100 21.22 18.41 3.18
C THR A 100 20.21 18.91 2.16
N TRP A 101 19.28 18.06 1.71
CA TRP A 101 18.26 18.43 0.71
C TRP A 101 17.29 19.50 1.23
N VAL A 102 16.84 19.40 2.49
CA VAL A 102 15.98 20.42 3.10
C VAL A 102 16.71 21.76 3.18
N MET A 103 17.97 21.78 3.63
CA MET A 103 18.74 23.01 3.79
C MET A 103 19.12 23.64 2.45
N GLU A 104 19.38 22.84 1.42
CA GLU A 104 19.56 23.33 0.04
C GLU A 104 18.32 24.07 -0.45
N HIS A 105 17.13 23.52 -0.22
CA HIS A 105 15.88 24.21 -0.56
C HIS A 105 15.71 25.50 0.26
N VAL A 106 15.91 25.45 1.59
CA VAL A 106 15.80 26.63 2.47
C VAL A 106 16.74 27.75 2.01
N ALA A 107 17.96 27.42 1.61
CA ALA A 107 18.91 28.40 1.08
C ALA A 107 18.45 29.04 -0.23
N ALA A 108 17.71 28.30 -1.07
CA ALA A 108 17.21 28.78 -2.36
C ALA A 108 15.87 29.53 -2.27
N SER A 109 14.95 29.09 -1.39
CA SER A 109 13.57 29.60 -1.31
C SER A 109 13.31 30.51 -0.10
N GLY A 110 14.20 30.51 0.90
CA GLY A 110 14.02 31.25 2.16
C GLY A 110 13.06 30.59 3.16
N GLY A 111 12.54 29.39 2.87
CA GLY A 111 11.58 28.70 3.72
C GLY A 111 11.69 27.18 3.66
N LEU A 112 11.11 26.49 4.66
CA LEU A 112 10.98 25.04 4.61
C LEU A 112 9.97 24.63 3.53
N PRO A 113 10.14 23.46 2.89
CA PRO A 113 9.07 22.89 2.07
C PRO A 113 7.77 22.79 2.91
N PRO A 114 6.58 23.07 2.33
CA PRO A 114 5.32 23.09 3.07
C PRO A 114 5.07 21.86 3.95
N GLY A 115 5.35 20.66 3.44
CA GLY A 115 5.20 19.38 4.14
C GLY A 115 6.24 19.11 5.23
N ASN A 116 7.33 19.89 5.28
CA ASN A 116 8.34 19.84 6.34
C ASN A 116 8.17 20.96 7.39
N ALA A 117 7.21 21.86 7.20
CA ALA A 117 6.93 22.94 8.14
C ALA A 117 6.41 22.39 9.49
N PRO A 118 6.78 23.01 10.62
CA PRO A 118 6.28 22.61 11.94
C PRO A 118 4.74 22.58 11.98
N GLY A 119 4.18 21.48 12.50
CA GLY A 119 2.72 21.30 12.60
C GLY A 119 2.05 20.81 11.31
N ASN A 120 2.73 20.85 10.15
CA ASN A 120 2.22 20.19 8.96
C ASN A 120 2.48 18.69 9.04
N LYS A 121 1.39 17.92 9.04
CA LYS A 121 1.45 16.46 9.13
C LYS A 121 0.99 15.74 7.87
N LEU A 122 0.74 16.49 6.79
CA LEU A 122 0.20 15.99 5.52
C LEU A 122 0.99 14.80 4.96
N PHE A 123 2.33 14.84 5.03
CA PHE A 123 3.23 13.79 4.53
C PHE A 123 3.75 12.84 5.61
N SER A 124 3.54 13.14 6.90
CA SER A 124 4.17 12.43 8.02
C SER A 124 3.19 11.64 8.89
N GLU A 125 1.93 12.08 8.98
CA GLU A 125 0.87 11.25 9.52
C GLU A 125 0.44 10.24 8.48
N ARG A 126 0.55 8.95 8.82
CA ARG A 126 -0.32 7.98 8.16
C ARG A 126 -1.73 8.41 8.52
N ARG A 127 -2.50 8.86 7.54
CA ARG A 127 -3.94 8.91 7.74
C ARG A 127 -4.33 7.48 8.08
N ALA A 128 -4.75 7.25 9.33
CA ALA A 128 -5.53 6.05 9.60
C ALA A 128 -6.72 6.17 8.65
N ARG A 129 -6.70 5.44 7.54
CA ARG A 129 -7.93 5.24 6.79
C ARG A 129 -8.88 4.66 7.83
N PRO A 130 -9.98 5.34 8.19
CA PRO A 130 -11.03 4.63 8.90
C PRO A 130 -11.30 3.43 8.01
N SER A 131 -11.11 2.25 8.56
CA SER A 131 -11.32 1.09 7.75
C SER A 131 -12.74 1.10 7.25
N LYS A 132 -12.92 0.67 6.01
CA LYS A 132 -14.27 0.35 5.58
C LYS A 132 -14.76 -0.78 6.47
N ALA A 133 -15.85 -0.53 7.17
CA ALA A 133 -16.54 -1.57 7.90
C ALA A 133 -16.85 -2.74 6.95
N CYS A 134 -16.89 -3.95 7.49
CA CYS A 134 -17.26 -5.10 6.68
C CYS A 134 -18.68 -4.89 6.12
N VAL A 135 -18.85 -5.26 4.85
CA VAL A 135 -20.15 -5.31 4.21
C VAL A 135 -20.99 -6.36 4.94
N ARG A 136 -22.22 -5.97 5.27
CA ARG A 136 -23.22 -6.81 5.92
C ARG A 136 -24.18 -7.31 4.85
N LEU A 137 -24.37 -8.62 4.75
CA LEU A 137 -25.27 -9.22 3.76
C LEU A 137 -26.73 -9.21 4.23
N SER A 138 -26.97 -8.91 5.52
CA SER A 138 -28.29 -8.77 6.11
C SER A 138 -28.35 -7.58 7.09
N ASP A 139 -29.56 -7.25 7.54
CA ASP A 139 -29.79 -6.27 8.59
C ASP A 139 -29.70 -6.86 10.02
N GLY A 140 -29.37 -8.15 10.15
CA GLY A 140 -29.23 -8.86 11.43
C GLY A 140 -30.56 -9.14 12.15
N LYS A 141 -31.70 -8.93 11.48
CA LYS A 141 -33.03 -9.21 12.06
C LYS A 141 -33.51 -10.64 11.81
N ASP A 142 -32.91 -11.33 10.84
CA ASP A 142 -33.21 -12.70 10.51
C ASP A 142 -32.02 -13.61 10.85
N PRO A 143 -32.05 -14.30 12.01
CA PRO A 143 -30.97 -15.19 12.42
C PRO A 143 -30.90 -16.47 11.58
N GLU A 144 -31.91 -16.76 10.76
CA GLU A 144 -32.02 -17.99 9.96
C GLU A 144 -32.22 -17.68 8.48
N MET A 145 -31.43 -16.73 7.93
CA MET A 145 -31.40 -16.54 6.48
C MET A 145 -31.20 -17.86 5.77
N SER A 146 -32.10 -18.18 4.83
CA SER A 146 -31.98 -19.40 4.04
C SER A 146 -30.72 -19.37 3.17
N ALA A 147 -30.21 -20.55 2.82
CA ALA A 147 -29.05 -20.67 1.96
C ALA A 147 -29.28 -19.96 0.61
N GLU A 148 -30.49 -20.04 0.06
CA GLU A 148 -30.87 -19.40 -1.19
C GLU A 148 -30.85 -17.87 -1.07
N ALA A 149 -31.39 -17.32 0.02
CA ALA A 149 -31.37 -15.88 0.27
C ALA A 149 -29.93 -15.35 0.43
N LEU A 150 -29.07 -16.14 1.08
CA LEU A 150 -27.66 -15.79 1.25
C LEU A 150 -26.88 -15.90 -0.06
N THR A 151 -27.14 -16.92 -0.88
CA THR A 151 -26.62 -17.04 -2.25
C THR A 151 -26.98 -15.81 -3.07
N GLU A 152 -28.22 -15.34 -3.02
CA GLU A 152 -28.65 -14.12 -3.72
C GLU A 152 -27.93 -12.87 -3.16
N ALA A 153 -27.75 -12.79 -1.85
CA ALA A 153 -27.02 -11.70 -1.21
C ALA A 153 -25.54 -11.67 -1.60
N ILE A 154 -24.87 -12.83 -1.70
CA ILE A 154 -23.50 -12.96 -2.20
C ILE A 154 -23.45 -12.46 -3.65
N ALA A 155 -24.37 -12.93 -4.51
CA ALA A 155 -24.42 -12.53 -5.92
C ALA A 155 -24.61 -11.02 -6.11
N ARG A 156 -25.45 -10.39 -5.30
CA ARG A 156 -25.58 -8.92 -5.27
C ARG A 156 -24.30 -8.24 -4.79
N CYS A 157 -23.74 -8.72 -3.68
CA CYS A 157 -22.52 -8.14 -3.10
C CYS A 157 -21.35 -8.14 -4.10
N VAL A 158 -21.06 -9.26 -4.76
CA VAL A 158 -19.94 -9.31 -5.72
C VAL A 158 -20.17 -8.46 -6.96
N LYS A 159 -21.44 -8.18 -7.31
CA LYS A 159 -21.81 -7.32 -8.43
C LYS A 159 -21.73 -5.83 -8.07
N ASP A 160 -22.17 -5.46 -6.87
CA ASP A 160 -22.22 -4.06 -6.41
C ASP A 160 -20.83 -3.53 -6.01
N HIS A 161 -19.91 -4.42 -5.64
CA HIS A 161 -18.56 -4.09 -5.21
C HIS A 161 -17.51 -4.51 -6.25
N LYS A 162 -16.81 -3.52 -6.84
CA LYS A 162 -15.78 -3.75 -7.87
C LYS A 162 -14.70 -4.75 -7.43
N VAL A 163 -14.25 -4.65 -6.18
CA VAL A 163 -13.28 -5.57 -5.57
C VAL A 163 -13.78 -5.89 -4.18
N VAL A 164 -14.14 -7.15 -3.93
CA VAL A 164 -14.62 -7.62 -2.61
C VAL A 164 -13.93 -8.89 -2.19
N ALA A 165 -13.44 -8.92 -0.95
CA ALA A 165 -12.79 -10.06 -0.35
C ALA A 165 -13.62 -10.63 0.80
N PHE A 166 -13.99 -11.90 0.68
CA PHE A 166 -14.60 -12.66 1.78
C PHE A 166 -13.47 -13.21 2.64
N ILE A 167 -13.41 -12.79 3.91
CA ILE A 167 -12.30 -13.04 4.82
C ILE A 167 -12.79 -13.55 6.18
N LYS A 168 -11.90 -14.16 6.95
CA LYS A 168 -12.14 -14.49 8.37
C LYS A 168 -11.69 -13.30 9.23
N GLY A 169 -12.61 -12.75 10.02
CA GLY A 169 -12.40 -11.54 10.79
C GLY A 169 -12.64 -10.28 9.96
N THR A 170 -12.07 -9.17 10.39
CA THR A 170 -12.19 -7.88 9.70
C THR A 170 -10.91 -7.52 8.96
N ARG A 171 -10.93 -6.44 8.19
CA ARG A 171 -9.72 -5.92 7.53
C ARG A 171 -8.67 -5.45 8.56
N GLU A 172 -9.10 -5.03 9.74
CA GLU A 172 -8.26 -4.44 10.80
C GLU A 172 -7.73 -5.54 11.70
N GLU A 173 -8.61 -6.50 11.98
CA GLU A 173 -8.35 -7.66 12.81
C GLU A 173 -8.71 -8.92 12.02
N PRO A 174 -7.87 -9.34 11.05
CA PRO A 174 -8.09 -10.60 10.37
C PRO A 174 -7.79 -11.77 11.32
N ASP A 175 -8.73 -12.70 11.45
CA ASP A 175 -8.63 -13.85 12.36
C ASP A 175 -7.84 -15.03 11.75
N CYS A 176 -7.36 -14.87 10.51
CA CYS A 176 -6.63 -15.90 9.79
C CYS A 176 -5.45 -15.32 9.02
N GLY A 177 -4.28 -15.96 9.14
CA GLY A 177 -3.06 -15.53 8.44
C GLY A 177 -3.20 -15.44 6.91
N PHE A 178 -4.02 -16.30 6.30
CA PHE A 178 -4.31 -16.23 4.87
C PHE A 178 -5.17 -15.02 4.50
N SER A 179 -6.18 -14.71 5.32
CA SER A 179 -7.01 -13.50 5.18
C SER A 179 -6.17 -12.23 5.35
N HIS A 180 -5.29 -12.18 6.36
CA HIS A 180 -4.35 -11.08 6.56
C HIS A 180 -3.45 -10.84 5.33
N ARG A 181 -2.94 -11.92 4.71
CA ARG A 181 -2.12 -11.79 3.51
C ARG A 181 -2.89 -11.23 2.30
N VAL A 182 -4.11 -11.69 2.06
CA VAL A 182 -4.95 -11.13 0.97
C VAL A 182 -5.24 -9.66 1.21
N VAL A 183 -5.61 -9.28 2.44
CA VAL A 183 -5.82 -7.87 2.82
C VAL A 183 -4.55 -7.03 2.55
N ASN A 184 -3.38 -7.53 2.94
CA ASN A 184 -2.11 -6.83 2.70
C ASN A 184 -1.78 -6.67 1.21
N VAL A 185 -2.03 -7.69 0.38
CA VAL A 185 -1.85 -7.61 -1.07
C VAL A 185 -2.73 -6.49 -1.66
N LEU A 186 -4.00 -6.43 -1.28
CA LEU A 186 -4.91 -5.38 -1.76
C LEU A 186 -4.50 -3.99 -1.27
N HIS A 187 -3.98 -3.88 -0.05
CA HIS A 187 -3.40 -2.63 0.46
C HIS A 187 -2.13 -2.21 -0.28
N ASP A 188 -1.22 -3.13 -0.57
CA ASP A 188 0.02 -2.86 -1.31
C ASP A 188 -0.27 -2.40 -2.75
N LEU A 189 -1.34 -2.95 -3.34
CA LEU A 189 -1.85 -2.48 -4.63
C LEU A 189 -2.47 -1.08 -4.56
N SER A 190 -2.71 -0.53 -3.36
CA SER A 190 -3.29 0.80 -3.14
C SER A 190 -4.61 0.95 -3.88
N ILE A 191 -5.45 -0.08 -3.85
CA ILE A 191 -6.81 -0.03 -4.44
C ILE A 191 -7.85 0.18 -3.36
N ASP A 192 -9.02 0.65 -3.80
CA ASP A 192 -10.22 0.56 -2.98
C ASP A 192 -10.83 -0.84 -3.11
N PHE A 193 -11.23 -1.41 -1.99
CA PHE A 193 -11.87 -2.74 -1.92
C PHE A 193 -12.79 -2.81 -0.71
N ASP A 194 -13.70 -3.77 -0.73
CA ASP A 194 -14.64 -4.09 0.34
C ASP A 194 -14.34 -5.47 0.92
N THR A 195 -14.76 -5.71 2.15
CA THR A 195 -14.55 -7.00 2.84
C THR A 195 -15.84 -7.49 3.45
N VAL A 196 -16.07 -8.80 3.41
CA VAL A 196 -17.18 -9.46 4.11
C VAL A 196 -16.57 -10.43 5.12
N ASN A 197 -16.95 -10.31 6.40
CA ASN A 197 -16.53 -11.25 7.42
C ASN A 197 -17.41 -12.50 7.36
N VAL A 198 -16.82 -13.64 6.99
CA VAL A 198 -17.54 -14.92 6.89
C VAL A 198 -17.84 -15.57 8.24
N LEU A 199 -17.31 -15.01 9.32
CA LEU A 199 -17.50 -15.47 10.70
C LEU A 199 -18.51 -14.61 11.48
N ASP A 200 -19.11 -13.61 10.83
CA ASP A 200 -20.11 -12.75 11.45
C ASP A 200 -21.48 -13.43 11.44
N ASP A 201 -21.74 -14.27 12.46
CA ASP A 201 -23.00 -15.02 12.54
C ASP A 201 -24.24 -14.12 12.75
N TYR A 202 -24.05 -12.88 13.20
CA TYR A 202 -25.17 -11.95 13.41
C TYR A 202 -25.65 -11.34 12.10
N TYR A 203 -24.73 -10.86 11.25
CA TYR A 203 -25.10 -10.24 9.97
C TYR A 203 -25.02 -11.20 8.78
N ASN A 204 -24.30 -12.32 8.90
CA ASN A 204 -24.00 -13.25 7.81
C ASN A 204 -24.08 -14.74 8.26
N PRO A 205 -25.21 -15.20 8.84
CA PRO A 205 -25.31 -16.56 9.37
C PRO A 205 -25.01 -17.61 8.29
N ASN A 206 -24.20 -18.63 8.61
CA ASN A 206 -23.80 -19.73 7.72
C ASN A 206 -23.02 -19.33 6.44
N LEU A 207 -22.60 -18.07 6.31
CA LEU A 207 -21.95 -17.56 5.09
C LEU A 207 -20.73 -18.37 4.68
N LEU A 208 -19.90 -18.81 5.65
CA LEU A 208 -18.71 -19.60 5.35
C LEU A 208 -19.01 -20.86 4.54
N PHE A 209 -20.15 -21.51 4.76
CA PHE A 209 -20.52 -22.74 4.05
C PHE A 209 -21.15 -22.41 2.70
N VAL A 210 -22.17 -21.54 2.69
CA VAL A 210 -22.88 -21.14 1.46
C VAL A 210 -21.94 -20.52 0.43
N LEU A 211 -20.95 -19.74 0.86
CA LEU A 211 -19.96 -19.15 -0.03
C LEU A 211 -19.08 -20.20 -0.74
N LYS A 212 -18.74 -21.30 -0.06
CA LYS A 212 -17.96 -22.39 -0.68
C LYS A 212 -18.75 -23.07 -1.78
N ASP A 213 -20.03 -23.31 -1.53
CA ASP A 213 -20.94 -23.92 -2.50
C ASP A 213 -21.20 -22.95 -3.68
N PHE A 214 -21.38 -21.66 -3.40
CA PHE A 214 -21.58 -20.62 -4.43
C PHE A 214 -20.41 -20.51 -5.40
N SER A 215 -19.19 -20.62 -4.88
CA SER A 215 -17.94 -20.45 -5.64
C SER A 215 -17.38 -21.73 -6.24
N ASP A 216 -17.93 -22.89 -5.86
CA ASP A 216 -17.29 -24.20 -6.03
C ASP A 216 -15.81 -24.19 -5.56
N TRP A 217 -15.56 -23.52 -4.41
CA TRP A 217 -14.21 -23.34 -3.88
C TRP A 217 -14.11 -23.59 -2.37
N PRO A 218 -13.22 -24.49 -1.90
CA PRO A 218 -13.29 -25.01 -0.54
C PRO A 218 -12.69 -24.11 0.55
N THR A 219 -11.91 -23.09 0.18
CA THR A 219 -11.09 -22.30 1.13
C THR A 219 -11.48 -20.82 1.21
N ILE A 220 -11.14 -20.20 2.34
CA ILE A 220 -11.27 -18.77 2.63
C ILE A 220 -9.85 -18.26 2.95
N PRO A 221 -9.42 -17.07 2.50
CA PRO A 221 -10.21 -16.02 1.83
C PRO A 221 -10.60 -16.33 0.39
N GLN A 222 -11.61 -15.62 -0.13
CA GLN A 222 -12.00 -15.61 -1.55
C GLN A 222 -12.05 -14.16 -2.05
N LEU A 223 -11.40 -13.90 -3.19
CA LEU A 223 -11.42 -12.58 -3.85
C LEU A 223 -12.35 -12.61 -5.07
N TYR A 224 -13.17 -11.58 -5.20
CA TYR A 224 -13.99 -11.31 -6.39
C TYR A 224 -13.63 -9.95 -6.97
N VAL A 225 -13.59 -9.87 -8.29
CA VAL A 225 -13.34 -8.63 -9.04
C VAL A 225 -14.37 -8.51 -10.16
N ASN A 226 -15.08 -7.38 -10.22
CA ASN A 226 -16.15 -7.11 -11.18
C ASN A 226 -17.22 -8.22 -11.26
N GLY A 227 -17.58 -8.81 -10.11
CA GLY A 227 -18.55 -9.90 -10.03
C GLY A 227 -17.99 -11.31 -10.31
N GLU A 228 -16.74 -11.43 -10.74
CA GLU A 228 -16.12 -12.71 -11.07
C GLU A 228 -15.23 -13.23 -9.93
N PHE A 229 -15.28 -14.54 -9.69
CA PHE A 229 -14.40 -15.20 -8.73
C PHE A 229 -12.97 -15.24 -9.26
N VAL A 230 -12.02 -14.68 -8.51
CA VAL A 230 -10.60 -14.65 -8.87
C VAL A 230 -9.85 -15.84 -8.27
N GLY A 231 -10.09 -16.16 -7.00
CA GLY A 231 -9.40 -17.26 -6.33
C GLY A 231 -9.25 -17.09 -4.82
N GLY A 232 -8.64 -18.11 -4.22
CA GLY A 232 -8.20 -18.08 -2.82
C GLY A 232 -6.81 -17.45 -2.62
N HIS A 233 -6.26 -17.56 -1.41
CA HIS A 233 -4.98 -16.94 -1.03
C HIS A 233 -3.83 -17.20 -2.01
N ASP A 234 -3.59 -18.47 -2.40
CA ASP A 234 -2.43 -18.83 -3.21
C ASP A 234 -2.52 -18.26 -4.64
N ILE A 235 -3.72 -18.28 -5.23
CA ILE A 235 -3.98 -17.70 -6.57
C ILE A 235 -3.80 -16.19 -6.52
N VAL A 236 -4.40 -15.52 -5.53
CA VAL A 236 -4.26 -14.07 -5.35
C VAL A 236 -2.79 -13.67 -5.16
N ASN A 237 -2.03 -14.43 -4.37
CA ASN A 237 -0.61 -14.16 -4.17
C ASN A 237 0.21 -14.39 -5.46
N SER A 238 -0.07 -15.46 -6.19
CA SER A 238 0.60 -15.74 -7.48
C SER A 238 0.32 -14.65 -8.52
N MET A 239 -0.93 -14.20 -8.64
CA MET A 239 -1.30 -13.11 -9.56
C MET A 239 -0.71 -11.77 -9.13
N TYR A 240 -0.52 -11.54 -7.82
CA TYR A 240 0.16 -10.37 -7.31
C TYR A 240 1.65 -10.36 -7.70
N GLU A 241 2.34 -11.49 -7.49
CA GLU A 241 3.76 -11.64 -7.83
C GLU A 241 4.02 -11.55 -9.34
N SER A 242 3.11 -12.06 -10.18
CA SER A 242 3.19 -11.94 -11.63
C SER A 242 2.80 -10.56 -12.18
N GLY A 243 2.20 -9.70 -11.34
CA GLY A 243 1.63 -8.41 -11.73
C GLY A 243 0.29 -8.49 -12.47
N GLU A 244 -0.26 -9.70 -12.68
CA GLU A 244 -1.57 -9.91 -13.30
C GLU A 244 -2.70 -9.32 -12.47
N LEU A 245 -2.62 -9.47 -11.14
CA LEU A 245 -3.63 -8.92 -10.23
C LEU A 245 -3.72 -7.40 -10.36
N LYS A 246 -2.57 -6.71 -10.44
CA LYS A 246 -2.50 -5.24 -10.62
C LYS A 246 -3.29 -4.79 -11.85
N LYS A 247 -3.11 -5.50 -12.96
CA LYS A 247 -3.85 -5.24 -14.22
C LYS A 247 -5.34 -5.49 -14.06
N LEU A 248 -5.71 -6.61 -13.43
CA LEU A 248 -7.10 -7.00 -13.24
C LEU A 248 -7.89 -5.99 -12.41
N VAL A 249 -7.32 -5.50 -11.30
CA VAL A 249 -8.01 -4.55 -10.42
C VAL A 249 -8.00 -3.10 -10.95
N GLY A 250 -7.22 -2.84 -12.01
CA GLY A 250 -7.01 -1.50 -12.55
C GLY A 250 -6.23 -0.59 -11.60
N ALA A 251 -5.26 -1.15 -10.87
CA ALA A 251 -4.32 -0.35 -10.09
C ALA A 251 -3.31 0.28 -11.05
N ALA A 252 -3.26 1.62 -11.07
CA ALA A 252 -2.19 2.38 -11.73
C ALA A 252 -0.84 2.11 -11.04
#